data_AF-A0A1I8PXM8-F1
#
_entry.id   AF-A0A1I8PXM8-F1
#
_cell.length_a   1.000
_cell.length_b   1.000
_cell.length_c   1.000
_cell.angle_alpha   90.00
_cell.angle_beta   90.00
_cell.angle_gamma   90.00
#
_symmetry.space_group_name_H-M   'P 1'
#
loop_
_entity.id
_entity.type
_entity.pdbx_description
1 polymer ?
#
loop_
_entity_poly.entity_id
_entity_poly.type
_entity_poly.pdbx_seq_one_letter_code
_entity_poly.pdbx_strand_id
1 'polypeptide(L)'
;MGLFAISLAVAIITICPSTTISHSNFGEFQEGVESLYETLQNVIPLMQSMVQQTLDNIPETDEYGRYQKELHAYLKDVENYKTKRGLCMEKTLRVYTHFEKFEERCRKDNAPAEAKKVLNLFNENGYGNIQNVFSEWSTKYGQAEILAYLHDPDTTDSIRMMPMALKVC
;
A
#
# COMPACT_ATOMS: atom_id res chain seq x y z
N MET A 1 -27.82 -1.73 -18.04
CA MET A 1 -26.91 -0.81 -17.33
C MET A 1 -25.75 -1.64 -16.82
N GLY A 2 -24.52 -1.25 -17.18
CA GLY A 2 -23.38 -2.13 -17.42
C GLY A 2 -22.73 -2.75 -16.18
N LEU A 3 -22.40 -4.03 -16.29
CA LEU A 3 -21.50 -4.79 -15.42
C LEU A 3 -20.11 -4.79 -16.08
N PHE A 4 -19.13 -4.14 -15.44
CA PHE A 4 -17.73 -4.37 -15.76
C PHE A 4 -17.20 -5.46 -14.83
N ALA A 5 -17.27 -6.71 -15.29
CA ALA A 5 -16.52 -7.82 -14.71
C ALA A 5 -15.17 -7.87 -15.41
N ILE A 6 -14.10 -7.44 -14.72
CA ILE A 6 -12.73 -7.68 -15.19
C ILE A 6 -12.27 -8.96 -14.50
N SER A 7 -12.44 -10.08 -15.21
CA SER A 7 -11.80 -11.36 -14.90
C SER A 7 -10.29 -11.19 -15.00
N LEU A 8 -9.57 -11.34 -13.90
CA LEU A 8 -8.11 -11.41 -13.89
C LEU A 8 -7.70 -12.81 -14.38
N ALA A 9 -7.54 -12.95 -15.70
CA ALA A 9 -6.94 -14.12 -16.29
C ALA A 9 -5.43 -14.09 -16.01
N VAL A 10 -4.95 -15.14 -15.32
CA VAL A 10 -3.52 -15.43 -15.13
C VAL A 10 -2.92 -15.69 -16.51
N ALA A 11 -2.25 -14.69 -17.08
CA ALA A 11 -1.46 -14.84 -18.29
C ALA A 11 -0.16 -15.57 -17.96
N ILE A 12 0.03 -16.71 -18.61
CA ILE A 12 1.23 -17.54 -18.58
C ILE A 12 2.42 -16.66 -19.01
N ILE A 13 3.45 -16.63 -18.16
CA ILE A 13 4.70 -15.89 -18.37
C ILE A 13 5.44 -16.52 -19.54
N THR A 14 5.33 -15.90 -20.72
CA THR A 14 6.30 -16.07 -21.79
C THR A 14 7.53 -15.26 -21.39
N ILE A 15 8.65 -15.95 -21.18
CA ILE A 15 9.94 -15.36 -20.82
C ILE A 15 10.38 -14.44 -21.97
N CYS A 16 10.22 -13.13 -21.80
CA CYS A 16 10.77 -12.12 -22.70
C CYS A 16 12.16 -11.71 -22.17
N PRO A 17 13.13 -11.42 -23.07
CA PRO A 17 14.55 -11.29 -22.71
C PRO A 17 14.77 -10.08 -21.82
N SER A 18 15.71 -10.23 -20.89
CA SER A 18 16.27 -9.24 -19.97
C SER A 18 16.11 -7.80 -20.47
N THR A 19 15.16 -7.07 -19.90
CA THR A 19 15.09 -5.61 -20.01
C THR A 19 16.37 -5.08 -19.40
N THR A 20 17.36 -4.83 -20.25
CA THR A 20 18.55 -4.07 -19.86
C THR A 20 18.03 -2.67 -19.66
N ILE A 21 17.81 -2.27 -18.40
CA ILE A 21 17.48 -0.88 -18.08
C ILE A 21 18.62 -0.03 -18.61
N SER A 22 18.33 0.72 -19.67
CA SER A 22 19.24 1.74 -20.17
C SER A 22 19.52 2.70 -19.02
N HIS A 23 20.80 3.02 -18.78
CA HIS A 23 21.29 3.97 -17.79
C HIS A 23 20.55 5.34 -17.82
N SER A 24 19.83 5.66 -18.90
CA SER A 24 18.99 6.85 -19.06
C SER A 24 17.73 6.89 -18.18
N ASN A 25 17.22 5.76 -17.70
CA ASN A 25 15.92 5.70 -17.01
C ASN A 25 16.05 5.60 -15.47
N PHE A 26 17.28 5.50 -14.95
CA PHE A 26 17.52 5.39 -13.51
C PHE A 26 17.11 6.66 -12.74
N GLY A 27 17.26 7.84 -13.35
CA GLY A 27 16.84 9.11 -12.74
C GLY A 27 15.33 9.22 -12.56
N GLU A 28 14.56 8.85 -13.58
CA GLU A 28 13.08 8.82 -13.52
C GLU A 28 12.58 7.78 -12.51
N PHE A 29 13.24 6.62 -12.46
CA PHE A 29 12.99 5.60 -11.45
C PHE A 29 13.26 6.12 -10.03
N GLN A 30 14.42 6.75 -9.81
CA GLN A 30 14.78 7.33 -8.52
C GLN A 30 13.74 8.37 -8.07
N GLU A 31 13.37 9.29 -8.97
CA GLU A 31 12.34 10.30 -8.70
C GLU A 31 11.00 9.63 -8.36
N GLY A 32 10.62 8.58 -9.07
CA GLY A 32 9.41 7.80 -8.80
C GLY A 32 9.40 7.16 -7.41
N VAL A 33 10.52 6.58 -6.97
CA VAL A 33 10.67 5.98 -5.63
C VAL A 33 10.65 7.04 -4.53
N GLU A 34 11.33 8.16 -4.72
CA GLU A 34 11.31 9.30 -3.78
C GLU A 34 9.88 9.84 -3.62
N SER A 35 9.21 10.07 -4.74
CA SER A 35 7.82 10.52 -4.79
C SER A 35 6.85 9.52 -4.16
N LEU A 36 7.06 8.20 -4.37
CA LEU A 36 6.26 7.17 -3.70
C LEU A 36 6.41 7.24 -2.18
N TYR A 37 7.64 7.40 -1.70
CA TYR A 37 7.90 7.51 -0.28
C TYR A 37 7.22 8.73 0.33
N GLU A 38 7.34 9.91 -0.31
CA GLU A 38 6.66 11.13 0.12
C GLU A 38 5.13 10.97 0.10
N THR A 39 4.61 10.32 -0.94
CA THR A 39 3.18 9.99 -1.05
C THR A 39 2.74 9.13 0.13
N LEU A 40 3.47 8.07 0.44
CA LEU A 40 3.16 7.18 1.56
C LEU A 40 3.26 7.89 2.92
N GLN A 41 4.22 8.79 3.12
CA GLN A 41 4.32 9.59 4.34
C GLN A 41 3.08 10.48 4.55
N ASN A 42 2.52 11.03 3.48
CA ASN A 42 1.30 11.84 3.54
C ASN A 42 0.03 10.99 3.69
N VAL A 43 0.03 9.78 3.12
CA VAL A 43 -1.12 8.88 3.15
C VAL A 43 -1.27 8.16 4.48
N ILE A 44 -0.18 7.75 5.14
CA ILE A 44 -0.26 7.00 6.41
C ILE A 44 -1.08 7.72 7.49
N PRO A 45 -0.94 9.04 7.74
CA PRO A 45 -1.81 9.77 8.66
C PRO A 45 -3.29 9.73 8.27
N LEU A 46 -3.60 9.77 6.98
CA LEU A 46 -4.98 9.66 6.49
C LEU A 46 -5.53 8.26 6.74
N MET A 47 -4.73 7.23 6.46
CA MET A 47 -5.09 5.83 6.74
C MET A 47 -5.29 5.61 8.24
N GLN A 48 -4.43 6.18 9.09
CA GLN A 48 -4.57 6.12 10.55
C GLN A 48 -5.92 6.71 10.98
N SER A 49 -6.26 7.91 10.51
CA SER A 49 -7.53 8.57 10.83
C SER A 49 -8.73 7.74 10.37
N MET A 50 -8.69 7.23 9.14
CA MET A 50 -9.75 6.38 8.59
C MET A 50 -9.92 5.09 9.39
N VAL A 51 -8.83 4.42 9.77
CA VAL A 51 -8.88 3.19 10.56
C VAL A 51 -9.44 3.47 11.96
N GLN A 52 -9.04 4.57 12.60
CA GLN A 52 -9.59 4.98 13.89
C GLN A 52 -11.10 5.19 13.80
N GLN A 53 -11.56 5.98 12.83
CA GLN A 53 -13.00 6.21 12.62
C GLN A 53 -13.75 4.90 12.29
N THR A 54 -13.10 3.96 11.61
CA THR A 54 -13.71 2.66 11.30
C THR A 54 -13.85 1.81 12.55
N LEU A 55 -12.86 1.80 13.44
CA LEU A 55 -12.95 1.14 14.73
C LEU A 55 -14.06 1.74 15.61
N ASP A 56 -14.26 3.06 15.54
CA ASP A 56 -15.32 3.74 16.30
C ASP A 56 -16.74 3.40 15.79
N ASN A 57 -16.87 2.93 14.54
CA ASN A 57 -18.14 2.65 13.87
C ASN A 57 -18.42 1.16 13.64
N ILE A 58 -17.46 0.27 13.92
CA ILE A 58 -17.63 -1.17 13.75
C ILE A 58 -18.48 -1.73 14.91
N PRO A 59 -19.45 -2.63 14.65
CA PRO A 59 -20.23 -3.22 15.74
C PRO A 59 -19.34 -4.02 16.71
N GLU A 60 -19.60 -3.87 18.01
CA GLU A 60 -18.95 -4.65 19.07
C GLU A 60 -19.59 -6.04 19.21
N THR A 61 -19.36 -6.91 18.23
CA THR A 61 -19.82 -8.30 18.26
C THR A 61 -18.69 -9.29 17.96
N ASP A 62 -18.88 -10.55 18.32
CA ASP A 62 -17.86 -11.61 18.16
C ASP A 62 -17.44 -11.78 16.70
N GLU A 63 -18.36 -11.57 15.75
CA GLU A 63 -18.10 -11.67 14.32
C GLU A 63 -17.12 -10.60 13.82
N TYR A 64 -17.12 -9.42 14.46
CA TYR A 64 -16.22 -8.31 14.12
C TYR A 64 -14.90 -8.33 14.90
N GLY A 65 -14.80 -9.12 15.98
CA GLY A 65 -13.64 -9.12 16.88
C GLY A 65 -12.30 -9.38 16.20
N ARG A 66 -12.27 -10.20 15.14
CA ARG A 66 -11.04 -10.42 14.35
C ARG A 66 -10.58 -9.16 13.60
N TYR A 67 -11.50 -8.42 13.01
CA TYR A 67 -11.16 -7.20 12.26
C TYR A 67 -10.76 -6.09 13.21
N GLN A 68 -11.46 -5.93 14.34
CA GLN A 68 -11.06 -4.99 15.39
C GLN A 68 -9.61 -5.25 15.82
N LYS A 69 -9.26 -6.51 16.11
CA LYS A 69 -7.91 -6.89 16.50
C LYS A 69 -6.86 -6.57 15.42
N GLU A 70 -7.16 -6.86 14.15
CA GLU A 70 -6.26 -6.57 13.03
C GLU A 70 -6.10 -5.05 12.80
N LEU A 71 -7.18 -4.27 12.90
CA LEU A 71 -7.14 -2.82 12.78
C LEU A 71 -6.37 -2.16 13.94
N HIS A 72 -6.52 -2.65 15.17
CA HIS A 72 -5.68 -2.23 16.29
C HIS A 72 -4.21 -2.61 16.09
N ALA A 73 -3.93 -3.78 15.51
CA ALA A 73 -2.56 -4.18 15.18
C ALA A 73 -1.96 -3.25 14.12
N TYR A 74 -2.74 -2.85 13.11
CA TYR A 74 -2.32 -1.83 12.15
C TYR A 74 -2.01 -0.48 12.83
N LEU A 75 -2.89 0.02 13.71
CA LEU A 75 -2.63 1.27 14.44
C LEU A 75 -1.36 1.20 15.30
N LYS A 76 -1.08 0.04 15.89
CA LYS A 76 0.17 -0.19 16.62
C LYS A 76 1.40 -0.12 15.69
N ASP A 77 1.30 -0.66 14.48
CA ASP A 77 2.38 -0.51 13.48
C ASP A 77 2.56 0.95 13.05
N VAL A 78 1.46 1.70 12.94
CA VAL A 78 1.47 3.15 12.71
C VAL A 78 2.19 3.89 13.85
N GLU A 79 1.96 3.54 15.11
CA GLU A 79 2.69 4.15 16.24
C GLU A 79 4.16 3.75 16.26
N ASN A 80 4.47 2.50 15.90
CA ASN A 80 5.83 1.99 15.89
C ASN A 80 6.70 2.61 14.80
N TYR A 81 6.15 3.00 13.64
CA TYR A 81 6.97 3.67 12.61
C TYR A 81 7.38 5.09 13.03
N LYS A 82 6.54 5.79 13.80
CA LYS A 82 6.80 7.18 14.27
C LYS A 82 7.86 7.27 15.38
N THR A 83 8.19 6.17 16.05
CA THR A 83 8.91 6.21 17.35
C THR A 83 10.35 5.71 17.30
N LYS A 84 10.82 5.18 16.17
CA LYS A 84 12.17 4.59 16.06
C LYS A 84 12.93 5.16 14.86
N ARG A 85 14.14 5.69 15.06
CA ARG A 85 15.11 5.96 13.97
C ARG A 85 15.46 4.65 13.24
N GLY A 86 15.73 4.68 11.93
CA GLY A 86 16.12 3.48 11.14
C GLY A 86 15.56 3.49 9.71
N LEU A 87 15.52 2.31 9.06
CA LEU A 87 15.07 2.12 7.67
C LEU A 87 13.62 2.57 7.45
N CYS A 88 13.43 3.85 7.19
CA CYS A 88 12.12 4.48 7.20
C CYS A 88 11.27 4.12 6.01
N MET A 89 11.90 3.94 4.86
CA MET A 89 11.26 3.36 3.70
C MET A 89 10.70 1.97 3.99
N GLU A 90 11.48 1.09 4.64
CA GLU A 90 11.01 -0.26 4.99
C GLU A 90 9.81 -0.21 5.95
N LYS A 91 9.84 0.68 6.94
CA LYS A 91 8.73 0.83 7.90
C LYS A 91 7.47 1.39 7.24
N THR A 92 7.62 2.42 6.39
CA THR A 92 6.54 3.00 5.60
C THR A 92 5.89 1.94 4.72
N LEU A 93 6.70 1.17 3.99
CA LEU A 93 6.21 0.06 3.16
C LEU A 93 5.54 -1.03 4.01
N ARG A 94 6.11 -1.37 5.17
CA ARG A 94 5.51 -2.36 6.08
C ARG A 94 4.11 -1.94 6.56
N VAL A 95 3.95 -0.70 7.00
CA VAL A 95 2.66 -0.15 7.43
C VAL A 95 1.66 -0.20 6.27
N TYR A 96 2.07 0.26 5.09
CA TYR A 96 1.23 0.23 3.90
C TYR A 96 0.82 -1.20 3.51
N THR A 97 1.78 -2.12 3.39
CA THR A 97 1.54 -3.53 3.04
C THR A 97 0.65 -4.25 4.06
N HIS A 98 0.74 -3.92 5.35
CA HIS A 98 -0.17 -4.47 6.36
C HIS A 98 -1.63 -4.09 6.01
N PHE A 99 -1.87 -2.80 5.76
CA PHE A 99 -3.21 -2.34 5.38
C PHE A 99 -3.67 -2.93 4.04
N GLU A 100 -2.81 -2.92 3.01
CA GLU A 100 -3.12 -3.48 1.70
C GLU A 100 -3.55 -4.95 1.79
N LYS A 101 -2.82 -5.76 2.55
CA LYS A 101 -3.17 -7.17 2.77
C LYS A 101 -4.50 -7.33 3.50
N PHE A 102 -4.81 -6.46 4.46
CA PHE A 102 -6.10 -6.46 5.16
C PHE A 102 -7.24 -6.16 4.17
N GLU A 103 -7.07 -5.09 3.42
CA GLU A 103 -8.03 -4.58 2.44
C GLU A 103 -8.29 -5.62 1.33
N GLU A 104 -7.24 -6.23 0.78
CA GLU A 104 -7.33 -7.30 -0.22
C GLU A 104 -8.20 -8.46 0.28
N ARG A 105 -8.00 -8.91 1.53
CA ARG A 105 -8.82 -9.97 2.13
C ARG A 105 -10.30 -9.58 2.22
N CYS A 106 -10.60 -8.33 2.54
CA CYS A 106 -11.97 -7.82 2.60
C CYS A 106 -12.60 -7.67 1.21
N ARG A 107 -11.79 -7.40 0.17
CA ARG A 107 -12.27 -7.27 -1.21
C ARG A 107 -12.59 -8.58 -1.91
N LYS A 108 -12.03 -9.72 -1.50
CA LYS A 108 -12.29 -11.04 -2.15
C LYS A 108 -13.79 -11.31 -2.34
N ASP A 109 -14.17 -11.89 -3.48
CA ASP A 109 -15.59 -12.13 -3.82
C ASP A 109 -16.32 -13.02 -2.80
N ASN A 110 -15.59 -13.96 -2.20
CA ASN A 110 -16.08 -14.85 -1.16
C ASN A 110 -15.83 -14.35 0.27
N ALA A 111 -15.44 -13.07 0.44
CA ALA A 111 -15.27 -12.50 1.76
C ALA A 111 -16.62 -12.43 2.48
N PRO A 112 -16.67 -12.72 3.80
CA PRO A 112 -17.92 -12.74 4.53
C PRO A 112 -18.50 -11.33 4.69
N ALA A 113 -19.78 -11.24 5.05
CA ALA A 113 -20.54 -9.99 5.06
C ALA A 113 -19.91 -8.92 5.96
N GLU A 114 -19.32 -9.33 7.08
CA GLU A 114 -18.63 -8.46 8.03
C GLU A 114 -17.41 -7.82 7.39
N ALA A 115 -16.64 -8.57 6.59
CA ALA A 115 -15.48 -8.03 5.88
C ALA A 115 -15.90 -6.95 4.86
N LYS A 116 -17.00 -7.20 4.15
CA LYS A 116 -17.59 -6.23 3.21
C LYS A 116 -18.09 -5.00 3.95
N LYS A 117 -18.68 -5.16 5.13
CA LYS A 117 -19.13 -4.04 5.96
C LYS A 117 -17.96 -3.19 6.44
N VAL A 118 -16.85 -3.80 6.86
CA VAL A 118 -15.63 -3.05 7.21
C VAL A 118 -15.08 -2.28 6.02
N LEU A 119 -15.05 -2.88 4.82
CA LEU A 119 -14.63 -2.17 3.61
C LEU A 119 -15.56 -0.98 3.28
N ASN A 120 -16.87 -1.12 3.49
CA ASN A 120 -17.80 -0.02 3.33
C ASN A 120 -17.53 1.11 4.34
N LEU A 121 -17.24 0.77 5.60
CA LEU A 121 -16.85 1.76 6.61
C LEU A 121 -15.56 2.51 6.21
N PHE A 122 -14.58 1.84 5.60
CA PHE A 122 -13.42 2.54 5.04
C PHE A 122 -13.83 3.59 3.99
N ASN A 123 -14.70 3.22 3.05
CA ASN A 123 -15.20 4.14 2.03
C ASN A 123 -15.93 5.35 2.65
N GLU A 124 -16.77 5.12 3.64
CA GLU A 124 -17.48 6.17 4.39
C GLU A 124 -16.51 7.08 5.16
N ASN A 125 -15.39 6.53 5.65
CA ASN A 125 -14.38 7.22 6.45
C ASN A 125 -13.19 7.76 5.62
N GLY A 126 -13.38 7.99 4.32
CA GLY A 126 -12.43 8.73 3.48
C GLY A 126 -11.43 7.89 2.70
N TYR A 127 -11.65 6.58 2.53
CA TYR A 127 -10.79 5.73 1.70
C TYR A 127 -10.67 6.21 0.26
N GLY A 128 -11.73 6.82 -0.30
CA GLY A 128 -11.68 7.42 -1.64
C GLY A 128 -10.62 8.53 -1.77
N ASN A 129 -10.38 9.30 -0.72
CA ASN A 129 -9.33 10.33 -0.73
C ASN A 129 -7.93 9.70 -0.84
N ILE A 130 -7.72 8.59 -0.12
CA ILE A 130 -6.47 7.83 -0.16
C ILE A 130 -6.26 7.22 -1.56
N GLN A 131 -7.30 6.64 -2.14
CA GLN A 131 -7.24 6.09 -3.50
C GLN A 131 -6.93 7.17 -4.55
N ASN A 132 -7.49 8.37 -4.42
CA ASN A 132 -7.21 9.47 -5.34
C ASN A 132 -5.73 9.88 -5.31
N VAL A 133 -5.15 10.02 -4.10
CA VAL A 133 -3.73 10.34 -3.95
C VAL A 133 -2.84 9.29 -4.63
N PHE A 134 -3.13 8.00 -4.45
CA PHE A 134 -2.39 6.94 -5.14
C PHE A 134 -2.63 6.90 -6.66
N SER A 135 -3.83 7.20 -7.11
CA SER A 135 -4.18 7.25 -8.53
C SER A 135 -3.42 8.36 -9.26
N GLU A 136 -3.32 9.53 -8.63
CA GLU A 136 -2.54 10.66 -9.14
C GLU A 136 -1.05 10.31 -9.23
N TRP A 137 -0.49 9.70 -8.18
CA TRP A 137 0.90 9.22 -8.19
C TRP A 137 1.14 8.16 -9.28
N SER A 138 0.27 7.15 -9.37
CA SER A 138 0.37 6.05 -10.34
C SER A 138 0.29 6.54 -11.78
N THR A 139 -0.59 7.51 -12.05
CA THR A 139 -0.72 8.13 -13.38
C THR A 139 0.55 8.88 -13.78
N LYS A 140 1.25 9.50 -12.82
CA LYS A 140 2.45 10.29 -13.08
C LYS A 140 3.71 9.44 -13.29
N TYR A 141 3.88 8.37 -12.51
CA TYR A 141 5.15 7.62 -12.44
C TYR A 141 5.08 6.16 -12.91
N GLY A 142 3.90 5.60 -13.16
CA GLY A 142 3.75 4.21 -13.60
C GLY A 142 3.99 3.18 -12.48
N GLN A 143 2.91 2.67 -11.88
CA GLN A 143 2.97 1.77 -10.72
C GLN A 143 3.71 0.44 -10.97
N ALA A 144 3.61 -0.15 -12.16
CA ALA A 144 4.13 -1.48 -12.44
C ALA A 144 5.68 -1.55 -12.45
N GLU A 145 6.34 -0.51 -12.97
CA GLU A 145 7.80 -0.48 -13.08
C GLU A 145 8.45 -0.24 -11.71
N ILE A 146 7.89 0.67 -10.91
CA ILE A 146 8.42 0.98 -9.57
C ILE A 146 8.18 -0.18 -8.60
N LEU A 147 7.02 -0.83 -8.64
CA LEU A 147 6.74 -1.98 -7.77
C LEU A 147 7.59 -3.20 -8.15
N ALA A 148 7.80 -3.50 -9.43
CA ALA A 148 8.63 -4.62 -9.87
C ALA A 148 10.07 -4.51 -9.31
N TYR A 149 10.62 -3.30 -9.29
CA TYR A 149 11.94 -3.01 -8.74
C TYR A 149 12.04 -3.12 -7.22
N LEU A 150 11.00 -2.72 -6.47
CA LEU A 150 10.97 -2.89 -5.01
C LEU A 150 10.92 -4.37 -4.60
N HIS A 151 10.47 -5.25 -5.49
CA HIS A 151 10.41 -6.69 -5.28
C HIS A 151 11.71 -7.44 -5.69
N ASP A 152 12.67 -6.78 -6.35
CA ASP A 152 13.97 -7.35 -6.74
C ASP A 152 15.15 -6.54 -6.14
N PRO A 153 15.56 -6.85 -4.89
CA PRO A 153 16.54 -6.06 -4.15
C PRO A 153 18.01 -6.28 -4.57
N ASP A 154 18.31 -7.23 -5.47
CA ASP A 154 19.67 -7.72 -5.73
C ASP A 154 20.41 -6.96 -6.85
N THR A 155 19.93 -5.77 -7.21
CA THR A 155 20.54 -4.91 -8.22
C THR A 155 21.53 -3.93 -7.59
N THR A 156 22.64 -3.62 -8.28
CA THR A 156 23.62 -2.57 -7.91
C THR A 156 22.96 -1.20 -7.62
N ASP A 157 21.74 -1.01 -8.11
CA ASP A 157 20.89 0.15 -7.94
C ASP A 157 20.27 0.26 -6.52
N SER A 158 20.11 -0.84 -5.79
CA SER A 158 19.59 -0.83 -4.41
C SER A 158 20.54 -0.14 -3.41
N ILE A 159 21.86 -0.17 -3.68
CA ILE A 159 22.88 0.57 -2.91
C ILE A 159 22.70 2.08 -3.08
N ARG A 160 22.32 2.55 -4.27
CA ARG A 160 22.10 3.98 -4.56
C ARG A 160 20.84 4.53 -3.90
N MET A 161 19.88 3.65 -3.56
CA MET A 161 18.65 4.02 -2.84
C MET A 161 18.81 4.03 -1.30
N MET A 162 19.93 3.55 -0.76
CA MET A 162 20.18 3.50 0.70
C MET A 162 20.03 4.86 1.43
N PRO A 163 20.43 6.01 0.87
CA PRO A 163 20.22 7.30 1.54
C PRO A 163 18.74 7.63 1.77
N MET A 164 17.83 7.19 0.89
CA MET A 164 16.39 7.35 1.08
C MET A 164 15.85 6.42 2.16
N ALA A 165 16.37 5.20 2.21
CA ALA A 165 16.02 4.24 3.25
C ALA A 165 16.41 4.76 4.65
N LEU A 166 17.48 5.56 4.76
CA LEU A 166 18.02 6.07 6.02
C LEU A 166 17.44 7.42 6.49
N LYS A 167 16.47 8.02 5.79
CA LYS A 167 15.78 9.24 6.25
C LYS A 167 15.03 8.98 7.57
N VAL A 168 14.78 10.03 8.34
CA VAL A 168 14.00 9.95 9.59
C VAL A 168 12.50 9.98 9.30
N CYS A 169 11.76 9.06 9.92
CA CYS A 169 10.32 9.07 10.13
C CYS A 169 10.08 9.77 11.47
#